data_AF-A0A5N5U4J3-F1
#
_entry.id   AF-A0A5N5U4J3-F1
#
_cell.length_a   1.000
_cell.length_b   1.000
_cell.length_c   1.000
_cell.angle_alpha   90.00
_cell.angle_beta   90.00
_cell.angle_gamma   90.00
#
_symmetry.space_group_name_H-M   'P 1'
#
loop_
_entity.id
_entity.type
_entity.pdbx_description
1 polymer ?
#
loop_
_entity_poly.entity_id
_entity_poly.type
_entity_poly.pdbx_seq_one_letter_code
_entity_poly.pdbx_strand_id
1 'polypeptide(L)'
;MTYLRPRATAAVFIGHGFLAFALVAAAATRAGLSRERTLAVGLLAGLFGLAPDVDMAYAFLGVLEPTGGSAVGSFWAASTEIHRVVTHSLVVGLVFGLAAGAVASERRLVQFLGAGALAGVVAVAFAVSGGLPAVVVGLLAVTVAALARGARRYDIAPTAVTVAGVVGLCSHPFGDLLTGTPPAFFYPFDVTLTATRPNLLGDPTLNLLAPLAAELATFWLALGVYLWVTRGERPLLHVRRRLRTRAGLATLFAAFVVVAPDPTLHTAYLFVFSLLALSLAVATPLPALDVRSLSDLRGESFTTGVTGLAAITLATATYTVAYLAV
;
A
#
# COMPACT_ATOMS: atom_id res chain seq x y z
N MET A 1 -19.29 -7.05 36.36
CA MET A 1 -19.62 -6.42 35.06
C MET A 1 -18.34 -5.87 34.46
N THR A 2 -17.72 -6.64 33.58
CA THR A 2 -16.41 -6.36 32.99
C THR A 2 -16.65 -5.56 31.70
N TYR A 3 -16.19 -4.31 31.66
CA TYR A 3 -16.19 -3.50 30.45
C TYR A 3 -15.35 -4.21 29.36
N LEU A 4 -16.03 -4.78 28.36
CA LEU A 4 -15.38 -5.15 27.10
C LEU A 4 -14.91 -3.85 26.43
N ARG A 5 -13.62 -3.54 26.57
CA ARG A 5 -12.99 -2.49 25.76
C ARG A 5 -13.17 -2.88 24.29
N PRO A 6 -13.69 -1.98 23.41
CA PRO A 6 -13.71 -2.24 21.98
C PRO A 6 -12.26 -2.45 21.52
N ARG A 7 -11.94 -3.65 21.05
CA ARG A 7 -10.68 -3.87 20.33
C ARG A 7 -10.76 -3.07 19.04
N ALA A 8 -9.91 -2.04 18.93
CA ALA A 8 -9.83 -1.23 17.74
C ALA A 8 -9.37 -2.08 16.57
N THR A 9 -10.29 -2.47 15.69
CA THR A 9 -9.98 -3.09 14.40
C THR A 9 -9.40 -2.03 13.47
N ALA A 10 -8.33 -2.40 12.77
CA ALA A 10 -7.55 -1.51 11.93
C ALA A 10 -7.60 -1.97 10.47
N ALA A 11 -7.67 -1.03 9.52
CA ALA A 11 -7.64 -1.29 8.09
C ALA A 11 -6.22 -1.14 7.52
N VAL A 12 -5.91 -1.89 6.46
CA VAL A 12 -4.60 -1.90 5.77
C VAL A 12 -4.62 -0.85 4.66
N PHE A 13 -3.62 0.02 4.62
CA PHE A 13 -3.52 1.07 3.60
C PHE A 13 -2.41 0.75 2.59
N ILE A 14 -2.75 0.41 1.34
CA ILE A 14 -1.80 -0.07 0.31
C ILE A 14 -1.24 1.10 -0.53
N GLY A 15 -1.82 2.30 -0.41
CA GLY A 15 -1.48 3.48 -1.23
C GLY A 15 -0.04 4.01 -1.08
N HIS A 16 0.68 3.65 -0.01
CA HIS A 16 2.01 4.17 0.28
C HIS A 16 3.06 3.71 -0.75
N GLY A 17 2.97 2.47 -1.27
CA GLY A 17 3.81 2.00 -2.38
C GLY A 17 3.59 2.78 -3.67
N PHE A 18 2.33 3.10 -3.99
CA PHE A 18 1.99 3.92 -5.16
C PHE A 18 2.45 5.37 -5.01
N LEU A 19 2.33 5.93 -3.80
CA LEU A 19 2.86 7.25 -3.48
C LEU A 19 4.39 7.29 -3.65
N ALA A 20 5.11 6.32 -3.08
CA ALA A 20 6.55 6.24 -3.21
C ALA A 20 7.00 6.12 -4.68
N PHE A 21 6.34 5.26 -5.46
CA PHE A 21 6.54 5.18 -6.91
C PHE A 21 6.36 6.55 -7.57
N ALA A 22 5.23 7.22 -7.30
CA ALA A 22 4.88 8.47 -7.96
C ALA A 22 5.88 9.58 -7.64
N LEU A 23 6.26 9.72 -6.37
CA LEU A 23 7.22 10.74 -5.91
C LEU A 23 8.58 10.54 -6.56
N VAL A 24 9.13 9.32 -6.48
CA VAL A 24 10.47 9.03 -6.99
C VAL A 24 10.51 9.06 -8.51
N ALA A 25 9.52 8.49 -9.20
CA ALA A 25 9.45 8.55 -10.66
C ALA A 25 9.28 9.99 -11.15
N ALA A 26 8.45 10.80 -10.49
CA ALA A 26 8.27 12.19 -10.89
C ALA A 26 9.55 13.03 -10.69
N ALA A 27 10.25 12.83 -9.57
CA ALA A 27 11.53 13.48 -9.31
C ALA A 27 12.61 13.04 -10.33
N ALA A 28 12.71 11.74 -10.62
CA ALA A 28 13.63 11.20 -11.61
C ALA A 28 13.37 11.75 -13.02
N THR A 29 12.09 11.87 -13.40
CA THR A 29 11.70 12.46 -14.69
C THR A 29 12.14 13.92 -14.78
N ARG A 30 11.93 14.70 -13.71
CA ARG A 30 12.37 16.11 -13.67
C ARG A 30 13.89 16.27 -13.64
N ALA A 31 14.60 15.29 -13.11
CA ALA A 31 16.05 15.22 -13.15
C ALA A 31 16.59 14.77 -14.53
N GLY A 32 15.73 14.54 -15.52
CA GLY A 32 16.13 14.20 -16.90
C GLY A 32 16.63 12.76 -17.06
N LEU A 33 16.30 11.86 -16.14
CA LEU A 33 16.64 10.43 -16.30
C LEU A 33 15.88 9.85 -17.50
N SER A 34 16.48 8.85 -18.15
CA SER A 34 15.79 8.10 -19.20
C SER A 34 14.51 7.46 -18.65
N ARG A 35 13.56 7.19 -19.55
CA ARG A 35 12.27 6.59 -19.21
C ARG A 35 12.44 5.27 -18.46
N GLU A 36 13.34 4.41 -18.94
CA GLU A 36 13.61 3.09 -18.37
C GLU A 36 14.14 3.21 -16.94
N ARG A 37 15.12 4.11 -16.73
CA ARG A 37 15.70 4.35 -15.40
C ARG A 37 14.69 4.95 -14.44
N THR A 38 13.90 5.90 -14.91
CA THR A 38 12.81 6.53 -14.13
C THR A 38 11.81 5.48 -13.65
N LEU A 39 11.35 4.60 -14.54
CA LEU A 39 10.41 3.54 -14.19
C LEU A 39 11.05 2.51 -13.25
N ALA A 40 12.31 2.14 -13.48
CA ALA A 40 13.02 1.17 -12.63
C ALA A 40 13.20 1.69 -11.20
N VAL A 41 13.68 2.93 -11.03
CA VAL A 41 13.90 3.53 -9.71
C VAL A 41 12.57 3.84 -9.02
N GLY A 42 11.56 4.31 -9.75
CA GLY A 42 10.21 4.48 -9.23
C GLY A 42 9.60 3.16 -8.76
N LEU A 43 9.70 2.10 -9.56
CA LEU A 43 9.21 0.77 -9.19
C LEU A 43 9.93 0.26 -7.94
N LEU A 44 11.24 0.43 -7.87
CA LEU A 44 12.03 0.06 -6.70
C LEU A 44 11.56 0.81 -5.45
N ALA A 45 11.26 2.11 -5.55
CA ALA A 45 10.72 2.90 -4.44
C ALA A 45 9.34 2.39 -3.99
N GLY A 46 8.47 2.05 -4.93
CA GLY A 46 7.17 1.45 -4.62
C GLY A 46 7.30 0.08 -3.94
N LEU A 47 8.24 -0.76 -4.41
CA LEU A 47 8.53 -2.06 -3.79
C LEU A 47 9.11 -1.90 -2.37
N PHE A 48 9.96 -0.91 -2.13
CA PHE A 48 10.41 -0.58 -0.78
C PHE A 48 9.27 -0.04 0.09
N GLY A 49 8.34 0.71 -0.51
CA GLY A 49 7.11 1.13 0.16
C GLY A 49 6.30 -0.06 0.67
N LEU A 50 6.10 -1.07 -0.18
CA LEU A 50 5.34 -2.30 0.13
C LEU A 50 6.13 -3.34 0.94
N ALA A 51 7.45 -3.18 1.10
CA ALA A 51 8.28 -4.18 1.77
C ALA A 51 7.87 -4.46 3.24
N PRO A 52 7.47 -3.46 4.04
CA PRO A 52 6.91 -3.66 5.38
C PRO A 52 5.71 -4.62 5.40
N ASP A 53 4.84 -4.58 4.38
CA ASP A 53 3.63 -5.41 4.28
C ASP A 53 3.90 -6.92 4.14
N VAL A 54 5.17 -7.33 3.96
CA VAL A 54 5.55 -8.76 3.98
C VAL A 54 5.19 -9.43 5.30
N ASP A 55 5.07 -8.66 6.38
CA ASP A 55 4.60 -9.14 7.68
C ASP A 55 3.14 -9.63 7.65
N MET A 56 2.32 -9.15 6.70
CA MET A 56 0.96 -9.63 6.46
C MET A 56 0.91 -11.04 5.88
N ALA A 57 2.03 -11.58 5.39
CA ALA A 57 2.08 -12.99 4.99
C ALA A 57 1.76 -13.94 6.15
N TYR A 58 2.02 -13.53 7.40
CA TYR A 58 1.64 -14.29 8.59
C TYR A 58 0.11 -14.38 8.78
N ALA A 59 -0.66 -13.41 8.27
CA ALA A 59 -2.12 -13.42 8.38
C ALA A 59 -2.75 -14.66 7.72
N PHE A 60 -2.08 -15.28 6.73
CA PHE A 60 -2.52 -16.55 6.14
C PHE A 60 -2.46 -17.72 7.12
N LEU A 61 -1.58 -17.67 8.13
CA LEU A 61 -1.56 -18.69 9.19
C LEU A 61 -2.80 -18.57 10.09
N GLY A 62 -3.35 -17.36 10.27
CA GLY A 62 -4.61 -17.15 10.98
C GLY A 62 -5.84 -17.75 10.29
N VAL A 63 -5.77 -18.07 9.00
CA VAL A 63 -6.81 -18.82 8.27
C VAL A 63 -6.79 -20.31 8.63
N LEU A 64 -5.60 -20.83 8.98
CA LEU A 64 -5.39 -22.22 9.32
C LEU A 64 -5.68 -22.52 10.79
N GLU A 65 -5.84 -21.49 11.62
CA GLU A 65 -6.22 -21.64 13.02
C GLU A 65 -7.73 -21.91 13.16
N PRO A 66 -8.14 -23.04 13.76
CA PRO A 66 -9.54 -23.35 14.04
C PRO A 66 -10.02 -22.50 15.22
N THR A 67 -10.23 -21.22 14.96
CA THR A 67 -10.97 -20.31 15.83
C THR A 67 -12.45 -20.43 15.42
N GLY A 68 -13.38 -20.57 16.36
CA GLY A 68 -14.81 -20.80 16.07
C GLY A 68 -15.56 -19.67 15.32
N GLY A 69 -14.86 -18.80 14.58
CA GLY A 69 -15.37 -17.73 13.72
C GLY A 69 -15.19 -18.03 12.22
N SER A 70 -15.53 -17.06 11.36
CA SER A 70 -15.33 -17.20 9.91
C SER A 70 -13.85 -17.06 9.54
N ALA A 71 -13.39 -17.81 8.54
CA ALA A 71 -12.01 -17.73 8.03
C ALA A 71 -11.58 -16.30 7.65
N VAL A 72 -12.53 -15.49 7.16
CA VAL A 72 -12.32 -14.06 6.86
C VAL A 72 -12.09 -13.24 8.13
N GLY A 73 -12.83 -13.52 9.20
CA GLY A 73 -12.65 -12.86 10.49
C GLY A 73 -11.31 -13.22 11.14
N SER A 74 -10.88 -14.48 11.05
CA SER A 74 -9.63 -14.96 11.64
C SER A 74 -8.39 -14.44 10.89
N PHE A 75 -8.44 -14.40 9.54
CA PHE A 75 -7.43 -13.70 8.72
C PHE A 75 -7.28 -12.24 9.15
N TRP A 76 -8.41 -11.54 9.33
CA TRP A 76 -8.41 -10.12 9.69
C TRP A 76 -7.96 -9.85 11.13
N ALA A 77 -8.23 -10.76 12.06
CA ALA A 77 -7.72 -10.67 13.43
C ALA A 77 -6.19 -10.86 13.46
N ALA A 78 -5.68 -11.89 12.78
CA ALA A 78 -4.25 -12.15 12.70
C ALA A 78 -3.49 -11.02 11.99
N SER A 79 -4.09 -10.42 10.96
CA SER A 79 -3.50 -9.31 10.21
C SER A 79 -3.38 -8.00 11.02
N THR A 80 -4.09 -7.88 12.15
CA THR A 80 -4.15 -6.65 12.94
C THR A 80 -3.34 -6.70 14.23
N GLU A 81 -2.90 -7.87 14.68
CA GLU A 81 -2.28 -8.07 16.01
C GLU A 81 -0.77 -7.75 16.06
N ILE A 82 -0.01 -8.07 15.01
CA ILE A 82 1.47 -7.95 15.01
C ILE A 82 1.98 -6.80 14.11
N HIS A 83 1.14 -6.31 13.20
CA HIS A 83 1.51 -5.56 12.00
C HIS A 83 2.01 -4.10 12.22
N ARG A 84 1.96 -3.51 13.42
CA ARG A 84 1.93 -2.03 13.51
C ARG A 84 2.98 -1.35 14.38
N VAL A 85 3.84 -2.10 15.08
CA VAL A 85 4.80 -1.47 16.00
C VAL A 85 6.15 -1.27 15.33
N VAL A 86 6.79 -2.32 14.80
CA VAL A 86 8.19 -2.21 14.39
C VAL A 86 8.38 -1.84 12.92
N THR A 87 7.52 -2.35 12.04
CA THR A 87 7.57 -2.11 10.59
C THR A 87 7.15 -0.70 10.19
N HIS A 88 6.41 -0.01 11.06
CA HIS A 88 5.90 1.34 10.86
C HIS A 88 6.73 2.42 11.59
N SER A 89 8.06 2.26 11.63
CA SER A 89 8.99 3.22 12.23
C SER A 89 9.77 3.99 11.18
N LEU A 90 9.83 5.32 11.33
CA LEU A 90 10.68 6.20 10.50
C LEU A 90 12.16 5.96 10.77
N VAL A 91 12.51 5.62 12.01
CA VAL A 91 13.89 5.30 12.39
C VAL A 91 14.34 4.02 11.67
N VAL A 92 13.53 2.96 11.77
CA VAL A 92 13.80 1.69 11.09
C VAL A 92 13.82 1.91 9.58
N GLY A 93 12.84 2.61 9.02
CA GLY A 93 12.76 2.91 7.59
C GLY A 93 13.97 3.69 7.07
N LEU A 94 14.45 4.68 7.82
CA LEU A 94 15.64 5.45 7.47
C LEU A 94 16.90 4.58 7.51
N VAL A 95 17.12 3.82 8.59
CA VAL A 95 18.29 2.93 8.69
C VAL A 95 18.27 1.88 7.59
N PHE A 96 17.10 1.28 7.31
CA PHE A 96 16.96 0.25 6.28
C PHE A 96 17.14 0.83 4.87
N GLY A 97 16.63 2.03 4.59
CA GLY A 97 16.84 2.71 3.32
C GLY A 97 18.31 3.06 3.05
N LEU A 98 19.02 3.54 4.07
CA LEU A 98 20.47 3.77 3.99
C LEU A 98 21.24 2.46 3.81
N ALA A 99 20.89 1.44 4.59
CA ALA A 99 21.49 0.11 4.50
C ALA A 99 21.25 -0.55 3.13
N ALA A 100 20.09 -0.33 2.50
CA ALA A 100 19.78 -0.82 1.17
C ALA A 100 20.80 -0.32 0.13
N GLY A 101 21.09 0.98 0.12
CA GLY A 101 22.12 1.54 -0.77
C GLY A 101 23.52 1.03 -0.43
N ALA A 102 23.84 0.84 0.85
CA ALA A 102 25.11 0.26 1.27
C ALA A 102 25.27 -1.19 0.77
N VAL A 103 24.20 -2.01 0.86
CA VAL A 103 24.14 -3.37 0.32
C VAL A 103 24.23 -3.38 -1.22
N ALA A 104 23.70 -2.35 -1.89
CA ALA A 104 23.80 -2.19 -3.33
C ALA A 104 25.19 -1.73 -3.83
N SER A 105 26.06 -1.24 -2.93
CA SER A 105 27.41 -0.76 -3.27
C SER A 105 28.30 -1.86 -3.86
N GLU A 106 29.32 -1.50 -4.63
CA GLU A 106 30.35 -2.44 -5.11
C GLU A 106 31.45 -2.70 -4.07
N ARG A 107 31.59 -1.80 -3.09
CA ARG A 107 32.65 -1.90 -2.07
C ARG A 107 32.23 -2.89 -0.99
N ARG A 108 32.95 -4.02 -0.89
CA ARG A 108 32.68 -5.08 0.10
C ARG A 108 32.51 -4.55 1.53
N LEU A 109 33.39 -3.64 1.96
CA LEU A 109 33.29 -3.04 3.30
C LEU A 109 31.94 -2.32 3.52
N VAL A 110 31.47 -1.57 2.52
CA VAL A 110 30.20 -0.86 2.59
C VAL A 110 29.03 -1.84 2.60
N GLN A 111 29.10 -2.92 1.83
CA GLN A 111 28.10 -3.99 1.87
C GLN A 111 28.03 -4.65 3.25
N PHE A 112 29.18 -4.93 3.88
CA PHE A 112 29.23 -5.48 5.24
C PHE A 112 28.63 -4.53 6.27
N LEU A 113 28.91 -3.23 6.17
CA LEU A 113 28.29 -2.23 7.04
C LEU A 113 26.78 -2.16 6.85
N GLY A 114 26.29 -2.23 5.61
CA GLY A 114 24.85 -2.29 5.31
C GLY A 114 24.19 -3.54 5.90
N ALA A 115 24.78 -4.72 5.69
CA ALA A 115 24.29 -5.97 6.26
C ALA A 115 24.33 -5.97 7.79
N GLY A 116 25.40 -5.42 8.37
CA GLY A 116 25.55 -5.24 9.82
C GLY A 116 24.49 -4.30 10.39
N ALA A 117 24.15 -3.21 9.70
CA ALA A 117 23.07 -2.31 10.10
C ALA A 117 21.71 -3.01 10.10
N LEU A 118 21.39 -3.77 9.04
CA LEU A 118 20.15 -4.56 8.97
C LEU A 118 20.06 -5.57 10.12
N ALA A 119 21.13 -6.34 10.35
CA ALA A 119 21.20 -7.30 11.45
C ALA A 119 21.15 -6.63 12.83
N GLY A 120 21.75 -5.45 12.96
CA GLY A 120 21.74 -4.65 14.19
C GLY A 120 20.33 -4.23 14.60
N VAL A 121 19.50 -3.78 13.65
CA VAL A 121 18.11 -3.43 13.94
C VAL A 121 17.30 -4.67 14.33
N VAL A 122 17.53 -5.83 13.69
CA VAL A 122 16.90 -7.10 14.10
C VAL A 122 17.27 -7.46 15.53
N ALA A 123 18.55 -7.32 15.90
CA ALA A 123 19.02 -7.58 17.25
C ALA A 123 18.42 -6.61 18.28
N VAL A 124 18.28 -5.33 17.92
CA VAL A 124 17.58 -4.34 18.77
C VAL A 124 16.11 -4.70 18.92
N ALA A 125 15.43 -5.11 17.85
CA ALA A 125 14.04 -5.54 17.91
C ALA A 125 13.85 -6.76 18.82
N PHE A 126 14.78 -7.71 18.77
CA PHE A 126 14.82 -8.84 19.68
C PHE A 126 14.99 -8.41 21.13
N ALA A 127 15.96 -7.54 21.40
CA ALA A 127 16.28 -7.10 22.76
C ALA A 127 15.16 -6.26 23.39
N VAL A 128 14.50 -5.40 22.61
CA VAL A 128 13.49 -4.45 23.09
C VAL A 128 12.09 -5.05 23.08
N SER A 129 11.76 -5.90 22.10
CA SER A 129 10.38 -6.35 21.83
C SER A 129 10.21 -7.86 21.74
N GLY A 130 11.29 -8.64 21.85
CA GLY A 130 11.26 -10.10 21.89
C GLY A 130 11.34 -10.79 20.52
N GLY A 131 11.17 -12.11 20.54
CA GLY A 131 11.42 -12.98 19.38
C GLY A 131 10.56 -12.71 18.16
N LEU A 132 9.25 -12.56 18.34
CA LEU A 132 8.31 -12.40 17.23
C LEU A 132 8.52 -11.08 16.45
N PRO A 133 8.63 -9.90 17.09
CA PRO A 133 9.01 -8.68 16.38
C PRO A 133 10.37 -8.79 15.68
N ALA A 134 11.35 -9.48 16.27
CA ALA A 134 12.64 -9.71 15.62
C ALA A 134 12.53 -10.55 14.34
N VAL A 135 11.66 -11.57 14.32
CA VAL A 135 11.38 -12.36 13.12
C VAL A 135 10.77 -11.49 12.02
N VAL A 136 9.78 -10.66 12.37
CA VAL A 136 9.13 -9.72 11.43
C VAL A 136 10.14 -8.73 10.84
N VAL A 137 10.97 -8.11 11.69
CA VAL A 137 12.05 -7.22 11.23
C VAL A 137 13.09 -7.97 10.39
N GLY A 138 13.37 -9.23 10.74
CA GLY A 138 14.24 -10.11 9.96
C GLY A 138 13.71 -10.35 8.55
N LEU A 139 12.41 -10.61 8.40
CA LEU A 139 11.76 -10.75 7.09
C LEU A 139 11.82 -9.45 6.28
N LEU A 140 11.58 -8.31 6.92
CA LEU A 140 11.75 -7.00 6.29
C LEU A 140 13.21 -6.78 5.86
N ALA A 141 14.18 -7.08 6.71
CA ALA A 141 15.61 -6.94 6.42
C ALA A 141 16.03 -7.80 5.22
N VAL A 142 15.55 -9.05 5.15
CA VAL A 142 15.77 -9.95 4.01
C VAL A 142 15.14 -9.37 2.74
N THR A 143 13.90 -8.89 2.81
CA THR A 143 13.20 -8.26 1.69
C THR A 143 13.97 -7.04 1.17
N VAL A 144 14.40 -6.14 2.07
CA VAL A 144 15.20 -4.95 1.73
C VAL A 144 16.52 -5.34 1.06
N ALA A 145 17.23 -6.33 1.62
CA ALA A 145 18.48 -6.81 1.06
C ALA A 145 18.29 -7.49 -0.31
N ALA A 146 17.18 -8.21 -0.51
CA ALA A 146 16.82 -8.84 -1.77
C ALA A 146 16.52 -7.78 -2.85
N LEU A 147 15.72 -6.76 -2.53
CA LEU A 147 15.44 -5.64 -3.42
C LEU A 147 16.72 -4.87 -3.79
N ALA A 148 17.57 -4.56 -2.80
CA ALA A 148 18.85 -3.88 -3.04
C ALA A 148 19.80 -4.68 -3.94
N ARG A 149 19.89 -6.00 -3.75
CA ARG A 149 20.69 -6.88 -4.61
C ARG A 149 20.06 -7.05 -6.00
N GLY A 150 18.74 -7.12 -6.09
CA GLY A 150 18.01 -7.14 -7.34
C GLY A 150 18.28 -5.88 -8.16
N ALA A 151 18.24 -4.71 -7.53
CA ALA A 151 18.52 -3.41 -8.17
C ALA A 151 19.90 -3.36 -8.84
N ARG A 152 20.92 -4.01 -8.26
CA ARG A 152 22.24 -4.14 -8.89
C ARG A 152 22.22 -4.91 -10.20
N ARG A 153 21.34 -5.92 -10.34
CA ARG A 153 21.21 -6.68 -11.61
C ARG A 153 20.59 -5.86 -12.73
N TYR A 154 19.99 -4.73 -12.41
CA TYR A 154 19.40 -3.78 -13.34
C TYR A 154 20.19 -2.48 -13.43
N ASP A 155 21.47 -2.49 -13.01
CA ASP A 155 22.40 -1.35 -13.05
C ASP A 155 21.85 -0.08 -12.38
N ILE A 156 21.04 -0.23 -11.33
CA ILE A 156 20.55 0.89 -10.54
C ILE A 156 21.65 1.31 -9.56
N ALA A 157 22.07 2.57 -9.65
CA ALA A 157 23.14 3.11 -8.81
C ALA A 157 22.80 3.02 -7.30
N PRO A 158 23.78 2.74 -6.42
CA PRO A 158 23.56 2.63 -4.97
C PRO A 158 22.84 3.84 -4.35
N THR A 159 23.14 5.04 -4.84
CA THR A 159 22.48 6.29 -4.40
C THR A 159 21.00 6.31 -4.76
N ALA A 160 20.63 5.84 -5.95
CA ALA A 160 19.24 5.70 -6.35
C ALA A 160 18.51 4.64 -5.51
N VAL A 161 19.20 3.55 -5.14
CA VAL A 161 18.67 2.54 -4.19
C VAL A 161 18.44 3.17 -2.82
N THR A 162 19.37 3.99 -2.30
CA THR A 162 19.18 4.72 -1.04
C THR A 162 17.95 5.62 -1.09
N VAL A 163 17.82 6.45 -2.13
CA VAL A 163 16.69 7.37 -2.27
C VAL A 163 15.37 6.60 -2.37
N ALA A 164 15.31 5.58 -3.23
CA ALA A 164 14.15 4.72 -3.36
C ALA A 164 13.78 4.02 -2.04
N GLY A 165 14.79 3.50 -1.33
CA GLY A 165 14.62 2.83 -0.04
C GLY A 165 14.10 3.77 1.05
N VAL A 166 14.73 4.93 1.21
CA VAL A 166 14.32 5.92 2.22
C VAL A 166 12.92 6.45 1.92
N VAL A 167 12.63 6.87 0.69
CA VAL A 167 11.29 7.38 0.32
C VAL A 167 10.23 6.29 0.47
N GLY A 168 10.49 5.08 -0.02
CA GLY A 168 9.59 3.93 0.12
C GLY A 168 9.29 3.62 1.59
N LEU A 169 10.31 3.24 2.35
CA LEU A 169 10.16 2.79 3.74
C LEU A 169 9.66 3.90 4.67
N CYS A 170 10.06 5.16 4.47
CA CYS A 170 9.59 6.26 5.32
C CYS A 170 8.19 6.76 4.94
N SER A 171 7.68 6.45 3.74
CA SER A 171 6.29 6.77 3.39
C SER A 171 5.29 5.81 4.05
N HIS A 172 5.73 4.59 4.37
CA HIS A 172 4.87 3.52 4.87
C HIS A 172 4.13 3.87 6.18
N PRO A 173 4.78 4.41 7.25
CA PRO A 173 4.08 4.74 8.50
C PRO A 173 2.90 5.70 8.31
N PHE A 174 2.98 6.62 7.35
CA PHE A 174 1.92 7.62 7.14
C PHE A 174 0.66 7.03 6.51
N GLY A 175 0.77 5.94 5.74
CA GLY A 175 -0.38 5.28 5.14
C GLY A 175 -1.36 4.77 6.20
N ASP A 176 -0.82 4.19 7.27
CA ASP A 176 -1.59 3.52 8.31
C ASP A 176 -2.07 4.44 9.44
N LEU A 177 -1.57 5.68 9.48
CA LEU A 177 -1.96 6.68 10.47
C LEU A 177 -3.47 6.94 10.47
N LEU A 178 -4.13 6.84 9.33
CA LEU A 178 -5.54 7.21 9.16
C LEU A 178 -6.53 6.04 9.26
N THR A 179 -6.04 4.81 9.19
CA THR A 179 -6.87 3.60 9.07
C THR A 179 -6.83 2.70 10.30
N GLY A 180 -5.84 2.88 11.18
CA GLY A 180 -5.63 2.01 12.33
C GLY A 180 -5.13 2.70 13.60
N THR A 181 -4.50 1.90 14.46
CA THR A 181 -3.75 2.41 15.61
C THR A 181 -2.57 3.25 15.11
N PRO A 182 -2.28 4.41 15.71
CA PRO A 182 -1.12 5.21 15.32
C PRO A 182 0.18 4.40 15.31
N PRO A 183 1.01 4.56 14.27
CA PRO A 183 2.35 4.00 14.22
C PRO A 183 3.25 4.42 15.38
N ALA A 184 4.13 3.52 15.80
CA ALA A 184 5.26 3.88 16.65
C ALA A 184 6.38 4.52 15.81
N PHE A 185 6.14 5.75 15.33
CA PHE A 185 7.01 6.46 14.38
C PHE A 185 8.50 6.49 14.77
N PHE A 186 8.80 6.55 16.07
CA PHE A 186 10.17 6.63 16.59
C PHE A 186 10.67 5.35 17.27
N TYR A 187 9.99 4.22 17.11
CA TYR A 187 10.49 2.93 17.61
C TYR A 187 11.95 2.73 17.15
N PRO A 188 12.87 2.27 18.04
CA PRO A 188 12.63 1.68 19.37
C PRO A 188 12.61 2.68 20.53
N PHE A 189 12.67 3.99 20.25
CA PHE A 189 12.62 5.00 21.30
C PHE A 189 11.19 5.16 21.82
N ASP A 190 11.06 5.37 23.12
CA ASP A 190 9.79 5.64 23.77
C ASP A 190 9.38 7.11 23.57
N VAL A 191 9.11 7.46 22.30
CA VAL A 191 8.69 8.80 21.89
C VAL A 191 7.40 8.69 21.07
N THR A 192 6.32 9.23 21.62
CA THR A 192 5.00 9.22 20.97
C THR A 192 4.80 10.49 20.16
N LEU A 193 4.67 10.36 18.84
CA LEU A 193 4.31 11.47 17.96
C LEU A 193 2.79 11.73 17.97
N THR A 194 2.01 10.66 17.80
CA THR A 194 0.54 10.70 17.77
C THR A 194 -0.01 9.63 18.71
N ALA A 195 -0.63 10.04 19.81
CA ALA A 195 -1.19 9.11 20.79
C ALA A 195 -2.49 8.46 20.33
N THR A 196 -3.25 9.15 19.47
CA THR A 196 -4.54 8.71 18.94
C THR A 196 -4.61 8.93 17.44
N ARG A 197 -5.37 8.07 16.75
CA ARG A 197 -5.65 8.23 15.33
C ARG A 197 -6.30 9.61 15.10
N PRO A 198 -5.85 10.39 14.10
CA PRO A 198 -6.54 11.63 13.74
C PRO A 198 -8.01 11.35 13.39
N ASN A 199 -8.91 12.04 14.08
CA ASN A 199 -10.32 12.06 13.74
C ASN A 199 -10.54 13.21 12.75
N LEU A 200 -10.53 12.88 11.45
CA LEU A 200 -10.60 13.90 10.39
C LEU A 200 -11.97 14.55 10.33
N LEU A 201 -13.03 13.77 10.53
CA LEU A 201 -14.43 14.17 10.40
C LEU A 201 -15.25 13.61 11.56
N GLY A 202 -16.17 14.40 12.13
CA GLY A 202 -16.97 13.95 13.29
C GLY A 202 -17.82 12.70 13.02
N ASP A 203 -18.13 12.43 11.75
CA ASP A 203 -18.91 11.29 11.31
C ASP A 203 -18.04 10.01 11.12
N PRO A 204 -18.42 8.85 11.70
CA PRO A 204 -17.67 7.60 11.58
C PRO A 204 -17.53 7.05 10.15
N THR A 205 -18.52 7.25 9.29
CA THR A 205 -18.52 6.78 7.90
C THR A 205 -17.67 7.68 7.02
N LEU A 206 -17.78 9.00 7.18
CA LEU A 206 -16.90 9.93 6.49
C LEU A 206 -15.44 9.77 6.92
N ASN A 207 -15.18 9.40 8.18
CA ASN A 207 -13.84 9.03 8.64
C ASN A 207 -13.27 7.74 8.03
N LEU A 208 -14.12 6.85 7.50
CA LEU A 208 -13.68 5.71 6.69
C LEU A 208 -13.45 6.12 5.23
N LEU A 209 -14.37 6.92 4.68
CA LEU A 209 -14.35 7.32 3.27
C LEU A 209 -13.19 8.28 2.96
N ALA A 210 -12.79 9.15 3.89
CA ALA A 210 -11.68 10.09 3.67
C ALA A 210 -10.32 9.39 3.47
N PRO A 211 -9.89 8.43 4.32
CA PRO A 211 -8.70 7.62 4.05
C PRO A 211 -8.80 6.81 2.76
N LEU A 212 -9.96 6.21 2.45
CA LEU A 212 -10.17 5.50 1.19
C LEU A 212 -10.01 6.43 -0.02
N ALA A 213 -10.54 7.64 0.04
CA ALA A 213 -10.38 8.64 -1.01
C ALA A 213 -8.91 9.08 -1.18
N ALA A 214 -8.19 9.25 -0.07
CA ALA A 214 -6.75 9.52 -0.09
C ALA A 214 -5.97 8.35 -0.73
N GLU A 215 -6.33 7.12 -0.41
CA GLU A 215 -5.74 5.92 -1.02
C GLU A 215 -5.97 5.91 -2.53
N LEU A 216 -7.21 6.08 -2.99
CA LEU A 216 -7.54 6.17 -4.41
C LEU A 216 -6.80 7.31 -5.11
N ALA A 217 -6.58 8.45 -4.44
CA ALA A 217 -5.79 9.54 -4.98
C ALA A 217 -4.33 9.13 -5.23
N THR A 218 -3.72 8.33 -4.35
CA THR A 218 -2.35 7.80 -4.58
C THR A 218 -2.29 6.86 -5.78
N PHE A 219 -3.29 6.01 -5.99
CA PHE A 219 -3.39 5.16 -7.18
C PHE A 219 -3.49 5.99 -8.46
N TRP A 220 -4.35 7.01 -8.48
CA TRP A 220 -4.48 7.93 -9.61
C TRP A 220 -3.21 8.74 -9.87
N LEU A 221 -2.53 9.18 -8.81
CA LEU A 221 -1.26 9.88 -8.90
C LEU A 221 -0.18 8.98 -9.55
N ALA A 222 -0.04 7.75 -9.08
CA ALA A 222 0.91 6.79 -9.64
C ALA A 222 0.61 6.46 -11.11
N LEU A 223 -0.67 6.23 -11.45
CA LEU A 223 -1.09 6.03 -12.84
C LEU A 223 -0.79 7.25 -13.71
N GLY A 224 -1.07 8.45 -13.19
CA GLY A 224 -0.79 9.72 -13.86
C GLY A 224 0.71 9.90 -14.15
N VAL A 225 1.56 9.66 -13.16
CA VAL A 225 3.02 9.71 -13.31
C VAL A 225 3.52 8.63 -14.27
N TYR A 226 3.02 7.39 -14.18
CA TYR A 226 3.35 6.33 -15.13
C TYR A 226 3.00 6.73 -16.57
N LEU A 227 1.81 7.27 -16.79
CA LEU A 227 1.37 7.73 -18.11
C LEU A 227 2.17 8.93 -18.60
N TRP A 228 2.53 9.86 -17.71
CA TRP A 228 3.40 10.98 -18.05
C TRP A 228 4.77 10.51 -18.52
N VAL A 229 5.40 9.60 -17.77
CA VAL A 229 6.71 9.02 -18.11
C VAL A 229 6.66 8.21 -19.40
N THR A 230 5.57 7.48 -19.64
CA THR A 230 5.49 6.54 -20.77
C THR A 230 4.90 7.14 -22.03
N ARG A 231 4.09 8.20 -21.92
CA ARG A 231 3.28 8.75 -23.01
C ARG A 231 3.30 10.28 -23.12
N GLY A 232 4.00 10.98 -22.24
CA GLY A 232 4.13 12.44 -22.26
C GLY A 232 2.97 13.19 -21.59
N GLU A 233 2.84 14.48 -21.90
CA GLU A 233 2.12 15.49 -21.10
C GLU A 233 0.58 15.36 -21.05
N ARG A 234 -0.02 14.34 -21.68
CA ARG A 234 -1.49 14.18 -21.74
C ARG A 234 -1.96 12.86 -21.13
N PRO A 235 -1.76 12.62 -19.82
CA PRO A 235 -2.14 11.36 -19.17
C PRO A 235 -3.65 11.12 -19.22
N LEU A 236 -4.48 12.17 -19.06
CA LEU A 236 -5.95 12.05 -19.08
C LEU A 236 -6.50 11.56 -20.41
N LEU A 237 -5.89 11.93 -21.55
CA LEU A 237 -6.31 11.44 -22.86
C LEU A 237 -6.09 9.93 -22.97
N HIS A 238 -5.00 9.42 -22.38
CA HIS A 238 -4.67 8.00 -22.38
C HIS A 238 -5.61 7.20 -21.47
N VAL A 239 -5.99 7.75 -20.31
CA VAL A 239 -7.02 7.16 -19.44
C VAL A 239 -8.35 7.06 -20.18
N ARG A 240 -8.82 8.15 -20.80
CA ARG A 240 -10.10 8.18 -21.53
C ARG A 240 -10.18 7.13 -22.63
N ARG A 241 -9.08 6.89 -23.36
CA ARG A 241 -9.01 5.87 -24.42
C ARG A 241 -9.07 4.42 -23.90
N ARG A 242 -8.84 4.21 -22.61
CA ARG A 242 -8.77 2.89 -21.95
C ARG A 242 -9.93 2.63 -21.00
N LEU A 243 -10.75 3.65 -20.74
CA LEU A 243 -11.89 3.54 -19.85
C LEU A 243 -13.05 2.86 -20.59
N ARG A 244 -13.51 1.72 -20.08
CA ARG A 244 -14.72 1.08 -20.59
C ARG A 244 -15.96 1.76 -20.02
N THR A 245 -16.98 1.98 -20.85
CA THR A 245 -18.26 2.60 -20.45
C THR A 245 -18.92 1.88 -19.28
N ARG A 246 -18.73 0.56 -19.19
CA ARG A 246 -19.27 -0.27 -18.09
C ARG A 246 -18.79 0.16 -16.71
N ALA A 247 -17.68 0.90 -16.57
CA ALA A 247 -17.27 1.50 -15.29
C ALA A 247 -18.41 2.27 -14.61
N GLY A 248 -19.32 2.87 -15.40
CA GLY A 248 -20.51 3.54 -14.89
C GLY A 248 -21.47 2.64 -14.11
N LEU A 249 -21.48 1.31 -14.33
CA LEU A 249 -22.30 0.38 -13.55
C LEU A 249 -21.90 0.34 -12.07
N ALA A 250 -20.67 0.74 -11.74
CA ALA A 250 -20.22 0.84 -10.35
C ALA A 250 -20.98 1.90 -9.55
N THR A 251 -21.62 2.87 -10.22
CA THR A 251 -22.48 3.87 -9.55
C THR A 251 -23.69 3.25 -8.84
N LEU A 252 -24.10 2.04 -9.23
CA LEU A 252 -25.15 1.28 -8.56
C LEU A 252 -24.77 0.93 -7.10
N PHE A 253 -23.50 1.04 -6.73
CA PHE A 253 -23.05 0.88 -5.34
C PHE A 253 -23.68 1.90 -4.38
N ALA A 254 -24.21 3.03 -4.88
CA ALA A 254 -25.00 3.96 -4.06
C ALA A 254 -26.17 3.28 -3.34
N ALA A 255 -26.76 2.22 -3.91
CA ALA A 255 -27.82 1.46 -3.26
C ALA A 255 -27.40 0.79 -1.94
N PHE A 256 -26.09 0.61 -1.72
CA PHE A 256 -25.54 0.03 -0.49
C PHE A 256 -25.90 0.86 0.75
N VAL A 257 -26.12 2.18 0.61
CA VAL A 257 -26.60 3.07 1.69
C VAL A 257 -27.93 2.58 2.30
N VAL A 258 -28.77 1.93 1.51
CA VAL A 258 -30.12 1.49 1.95
C VAL A 258 -30.12 0.03 2.42
N VAL A 259 -29.21 -0.79 1.87
CA VAL A 259 -29.25 -2.25 2.03
C VAL A 259 -28.33 -2.74 3.15
N ALA A 260 -27.37 -1.94 3.57
CA ALA A 260 -26.39 -2.30 4.59
C ALA A 260 -26.24 -1.22 5.66
N PRO A 261 -25.83 -1.58 6.89
CA PRO A 261 -25.50 -0.60 7.92
C PRO A 261 -24.35 0.31 7.49
N ASP A 262 -24.37 1.53 8.01
CA ASP A 262 -23.31 2.51 7.77
C ASP A 262 -21.92 1.95 8.13
N PRO A 263 -20.99 1.94 7.18
CA PRO A 263 -19.68 1.36 7.38
C PRO A 263 -18.84 2.30 8.23
N THR A 264 -18.12 1.73 9.16
CA THR A 264 -17.14 2.43 9.98
C THR A 264 -15.78 1.76 9.80
N LEU A 265 -14.72 2.36 10.32
CA LEU A 265 -13.40 1.69 10.35
C LEU A 265 -13.46 0.31 11.04
N HIS A 266 -14.45 0.06 11.91
CA HIS A 266 -14.64 -1.23 12.55
C HIS A 266 -15.29 -2.30 11.68
N THR A 267 -16.17 -1.88 10.75
CA THR A 267 -16.94 -2.75 9.85
C THR A 267 -16.48 -2.64 8.40
N ALA A 268 -15.35 -1.96 8.16
CA ALA A 268 -14.83 -1.59 6.85
C ALA A 268 -14.63 -2.79 5.91
N TYR A 269 -14.32 -3.97 6.44
CA TYR A 269 -14.05 -5.15 5.62
C TYR A 269 -15.24 -5.52 4.71
N LEU A 270 -16.48 -5.50 5.20
CA LEU A 270 -17.66 -5.79 4.36
C LEU A 270 -17.81 -4.77 3.24
N PHE A 271 -17.69 -3.49 3.59
CA PHE A 271 -17.78 -2.38 2.64
C PHE A 271 -16.71 -2.46 1.55
N VAL A 272 -15.44 -2.60 1.96
CA VAL A 272 -14.28 -2.63 1.04
C VAL A 272 -14.32 -3.88 0.17
N PHE A 273 -14.65 -5.06 0.70
CA PHE A 273 -14.75 -6.27 -0.11
C PHE A 273 -15.90 -6.19 -1.13
N SER A 274 -17.07 -5.69 -0.75
CA SER A 274 -18.18 -5.48 -1.70
C SER A 274 -17.81 -4.47 -2.79
N LEU A 275 -17.15 -3.37 -2.40
CA LEU A 275 -16.67 -2.34 -3.32
C LEU A 275 -15.66 -2.90 -4.32
N LEU A 276 -14.67 -3.67 -3.85
CA LEU A 276 -13.66 -4.33 -4.68
C LEU A 276 -14.29 -5.39 -5.60
N ALA A 277 -15.20 -6.21 -5.08
CA ALA A 277 -15.87 -7.25 -5.86
C ALA A 277 -16.67 -6.67 -7.04
N LEU A 278 -17.46 -5.61 -6.78
CA LEU A 278 -18.20 -4.91 -7.83
C LEU A 278 -17.25 -4.28 -8.86
N SER A 279 -16.21 -3.59 -8.37
CA SER A 279 -15.25 -2.91 -9.25
C SER A 279 -14.49 -3.91 -10.13
N LEU A 280 -14.12 -5.07 -9.59
CA LEU A 280 -13.49 -6.15 -10.34
C LEU A 280 -14.46 -6.77 -11.35
N ALA A 281 -15.70 -7.05 -10.96
CA ALA A 281 -16.72 -7.60 -11.85
C ALA A 281 -16.95 -6.67 -13.07
N VAL A 282 -17.03 -5.37 -12.82
CA VAL A 282 -17.16 -4.35 -13.87
C VAL A 282 -15.86 -4.15 -14.64
N ALA A 283 -14.68 -4.35 -14.04
CA ALA A 283 -13.40 -4.21 -14.72
C ALA A 283 -13.06 -5.39 -15.64
N THR A 284 -13.56 -6.59 -15.34
CA THR A 284 -13.17 -7.85 -15.99
C THR A 284 -13.67 -7.91 -17.44
N PRO A 285 -12.80 -8.12 -18.45
CA PRO A 285 -13.20 -8.22 -19.85
C PRO A 285 -14.23 -9.32 -20.04
N LEU A 286 -15.29 -9.02 -20.81
CA LEU A 286 -16.28 -10.01 -21.19
C LEU A 286 -15.84 -10.60 -22.53
N PRO A 287 -15.42 -11.88 -22.60
CA PRO A 287 -14.81 -12.43 -23.82
C PRO A 287 -15.66 -12.26 -25.07
N ALA A 288 -16.99 -12.39 -24.93
CA ALA A 288 -17.95 -12.25 -26.04
C ALA A 288 -18.11 -10.81 -26.57
N LEU A 289 -17.72 -9.80 -25.80
CA LEU A 289 -17.93 -8.37 -26.15
C LEU A 289 -16.61 -7.63 -26.38
N ASP A 290 -15.57 -8.00 -25.64
CA ASP A 290 -14.33 -7.23 -25.52
C ASP A 290 -13.11 -7.88 -26.21
N VAL A 291 -13.10 -9.22 -26.41
CA VAL A 291 -11.92 -9.93 -26.92
C VAL A 291 -12.20 -10.47 -28.31
N ARG A 292 -11.70 -9.78 -29.33
CA ARG A 292 -11.87 -10.16 -30.74
C ARG A 292 -10.66 -10.91 -31.30
N SER A 293 -9.51 -10.82 -30.63
CA SER A 293 -8.27 -11.46 -31.03
C SER A 293 -7.34 -11.73 -29.84
N LEU A 294 -6.38 -12.65 -30.02
CA LEU A 294 -5.31 -12.88 -29.05
C LEU A 294 -4.39 -11.66 -28.87
N SER A 295 -4.31 -10.78 -29.87
CA SER A 295 -3.57 -9.50 -29.79
C SER A 295 -4.22 -8.50 -28.83
N ASP A 296 -5.54 -8.54 -28.66
CA ASP A 296 -6.26 -7.65 -27.74
C ASP A 296 -5.87 -7.93 -26.29
N LEU A 297 -5.60 -9.20 -25.97
CA LEU A 297 -5.21 -9.65 -24.62
C LEU A 297 -3.96 -8.96 -24.07
N ARG A 298 -3.03 -8.52 -24.93
CA ARG A 298 -1.78 -7.85 -24.48
C ARG A 298 -2.02 -6.48 -23.85
N GLY A 299 -3.12 -5.81 -24.19
CA GLY A 299 -3.51 -4.50 -23.62
C GLY A 299 -4.60 -4.58 -22.56
N GLU A 300 -5.15 -5.77 -22.33
CA GLU A 300 -6.33 -5.98 -21.49
C GLU A 300 -6.05 -5.76 -20.02
N SER A 301 -4.90 -6.20 -19.50
CA SER A 301 -4.57 -6.03 -18.08
C SER A 301 -4.52 -4.56 -17.66
N PHE A 302 -3.89 -3.71 -18.48
CA PHE A 302 -3.84 -2.27 -18.22
C PHE A 302 -5.22 -1.62 -18.35
N THR A 303 -5.98 -1.98 -19.39
CA THR A 303 -7.35 -1.48 -19.62
C THR A 303 -8.28 -1.88 -18.46
N THR A 304 -8.16 -3.11 -17.99
CA THR A 304 -8.87 -3.66 -16.82
C THR A 304 -8.48 -2.89 -15.56
N GLY A 305 -7.19 -2.67 -15.32
CA GLY A 305 -6.72 -1.89 -14.16
C GLY A 305 -7.27 -0.46 -14.15
N VAL A 306 -7.19 0.26 -15.28
CA VAL A 306 -7.74 1.62 -15.40
C VAL A 306 -9.26 1.63 -15.21
N THR A 307 -9.98 0.67 -15.80
CA THR A 307 -11.43 0.54 -15.64
C THR A 307 -11.81 0.22 -14.20
N GLY A 308 -11.09 -0.67 -13.53
CA GLY A 308 -11.31 -1.02 -12.13
C GLY A 308 -11.05 0.15 -11.20
N LEU A 309 -9.96 0.90 -11.40
CA LEU A 309 -9.66 2.10 -10.63
C LEU A 309 -10.74 3.18 -10.80
N ALA A 310 -11.25 3.35 -12.03
CA ALA A 310 -12.38 4.25 -12.29
C ALA A 310 -13.67 3.75 -11.62
N ALA A 311 -13.97 2.45 -11.71
CA ALA A 311 -15.15 1.84 -11.11
C ALA A 311 -15.17 2.02 -9.58
N ILE A 312 -14.07 1.72 -8.88
CA ILE A 312 -13.98 1.89 -7.42
C ILE A 312 -14.09 3.36 -7.01
N THR A 313 -13.51 4.28 -7.81
CA THR A 313 -13.60 5.72 -7.58
C THR A 313 -15.06 6.20 -7.73
N LEU A 314 -15.74 5.77 -8.78
CA LEU A 314 -17.14 6.11 -9.02
C LEU A 314 -18.04 5.55 -7.91
N ALA A 315 -17.89 4.27 -7.57
CA ALA A 315 -18.66 3.63 -6.51
C ALA A 315 -18.48 4.35 -5.15
N THR A 316 -17.23 4.67 -4.79
CA THR A 316 -16.92 5.43 -3.56
C THR A 316 -17.56 6.81 -3.58
N ALA A 317 -17.44 7.55 -4.69
CA ALA A 317 -18.00 8.88 -4.83
C ALA A 317 -19.53 8.86 -4.78
N THR A 318 -20.19 7.93 -5.49
CA THR A 318 -21.66 7.84 -5.49
C THR A 318 -22.21 7.36 -4.16
N TYR A 319 -21.51 6.45 -3.48
CA TYR A 319 -21.86 6.07 -2.10
C TYR A 319 -21.77 7.28 -1.17
N THR A 320 -20.68 8.04 -1.25
CA THR A 320 -20.48 9.26 -0.42
C THR A 320 -21.60 10.28 -0.66
N VAL A 321 -21.93 10.55 -1.92
CA VAL A 321 -23.02 11.49 -2.28
C VAL A 321 -24.38 10.99 -1.78
N ALA A 322 -24.68 9.70 -1.96
CA ALA A 322 -25.93 9.11 -1.48
C ALA A 322 -26.03 9.14 0.05
N TYR A 323 -24.92 8.84 0.74
CA TYR A 323 -24.84 8.89 2.20
C TYR A 323 -25.10 10.30 2.74
N LEU A 324 -24.52 11.33 2.13
CA LEU A 324 -24.73 12.74 2.54
C LEU A 324 -26.12 13.29 2.22
N ALA A 325 -26.90 12.61 1.38
CA ALA A 325 -28.23 13.05 0.97
C ALA A 325 -29.36 12.48 1.85
N VAL A 326 -29.03 11.54 2.75
CA VAL A 326 -29.94 10.90 3.71
C VAL A 326 -29.71 11.48 5.09
#